data_AF-A0A0Q8XHG5-F1
#
_entry.id   AF-A0A0Q8XHG5-F1
#
_cell.length_a   1.000
_cell.length_b   1.000
_cell.length_c   1.000
_cell.angle_alpha   90.00
_cell.angle_beta   90.00
_cell.angle_gamma   90.00
#
_symmetry.space_group_name_H-M   'P 1'
#
loop_
_entity.id
_entity.type
_entity.pdbx_description
1 polymer ?
#
loop_
_entity_poly.entity_id
_entity_poly.type
_entity_poly.pdbx_seq_one_letter_code
_entity_poly.pdbx_strand_id
1 'polypeptide(L)'
;MQLRDLVQRHSGQLERLLKEEMQSKAPAIAQAFGGCAQAHRALGLATVAPWLYGVALRLLRDALGAGDPDQLASRFLRAFPRELAHPMLILALSGDCYVACCLYLCKPADAAARDISLSGASADWVRQHLH
;
A
#
# COMPACT_ATOMS: atom_id res chain seq x y z
N MET A 1 16.99 -3.88 -3.35
CA MET A 1 15.93 -3.55 -4.34
C MET A 1 15.11 -2.39 -3.77
N GLN A 2 14.76 -1.37 -4.55
CA GLN A 2 14.00 -0.23 -4.03
C GLN A 2 12.53 -0.59 -3.88
N LEU A 3 11.83 0.08 -2.96
CA LEU A 3 10.39 -0.16 -2.74
C LEU A 3 9.58 0.11 -4.02
N ARG A 4 9.93 1.13 -4.81
CA ARG A 4 9.29 1.38 -6.11
C ARG A 4 9.41 0.21 -7.08
N ASP A 5 10.54 -0.50 -7.06
CA ASP A 5 10.78 -1.62 -7.98
C ASP A 5 9.91 -2.82 -7.59
N LEU A 6 9.69 -3.02 -6.29
CA LEU A 6 8.75 -4.01 -5.75
C LEU A 6 7.30 -3.66 -6.15
N VAL A 7 6.88 -2.43 -5.92
CA VAL A 7 5.54 -1.98 -6.34
C VAL A 7 5.35 -2.16 -7.84
N GLN A 8 6.36 -1.81 -8.64
CA GLN A 8 6.32 -1.98 -10.10
C GLN A 8 6.17 -3.45 -10.49
N ARG A 9 7.00 -4.33 -9.89
CA ARG A 9 6.97 -5.77 -10.15
C ARG A 9 5.61 -6.39 -9.80
N HIS A 10 4.97 -5.92 -8.73
CA HIS A 10 3.70 -6.44 -8.25
C HIS A 10 2.47 -5.61 -8.67
N SER A 11 2.65 -4.62 -9.56
CA SER A 11 1.61 -3.66 -9.96
C SER A 11 0.31 -4.30 -10.42
N GLY A 12 0.36 -5.34 -11.26
CA GLY A 12 -0.86 -6.03 -11.72
C GLY A 12 -1.63 -6.77 -10.62
N GLN A 13 -0.92 -7.34 -9.63
CA GLN A 13 -1.56 -7.98 -8.48
C GLN A 13 -2.08 -6.94 -7.48
N LEU A 14 -1.36 -5.82 -7.31
CA LEU A 14 -1.76 -4.69 -6.50
C LEU A 14 -3.03 -4.04 -7.05
N GLU A 15 -3.08 -3.73 -8.34
CA GLU A 15 -4.28 -3.20 -9.00
C GLU A 15 -5.50 -4.11 -8.77
N ARG A 16 -5.32 -5.43 -8.90
CA ARG A 16 -6.40 -6.40 -8.70
C ARG A 16 -6.92 -6.40 -7.26
N LEU A 17 -6.02 -6.47 -6.27
CA LEU A 17 -6.40 -6.46 -4.86
C LEU A 17 -7.17 -5.18 -4.50
N LEU A 18 -6.68 -4.02 -4.94
CA LEU A 18 -7.31 -2.73 -4.68
C LEU A 18 -8.68 -2.64 -5.36
N LYS A 19 -8.79 -3.15 -6.59
CA LYS A 19 -10.07 -3.20 -7.30
C LYS A 19 -11.08 -4.10 -6.58
N GLU A 20 -10.68 -5.26 -6.10
CA GLU A 20 -11.55 -6.17 -5.34
C GLU A 20 -12.04 -5.51 -4.04
N GLU A 21 -11.16 -4.83 -3.31
CA GLU A 21 -11.50 -4.09 -2.09
C GLU A 21 -12.47 -2.94 -2.37
N MET A 22 -12.24 -2.18 -3.43
CA MET A 22 -13.18 -1.12 -3.84
C MET A 22 -14.50 -1.71 -4.32
N GLN A 23 -14.49 -2.86 -5.00
CA GLN A 23 -15.71 -3.48 -5.49
C GLN A 23 -16.61 -3.95 -4.34
N SER A 24 -16.03 -4.41 -3.23
CA SER A 24 -16.79 -4.82 -2.04
C SER A 24 -17.30 -3.64 -1.22
N LYS A 25 -16.53 -2.54 -1.10
CA LYS A 25 -16.88 -1.39 -0.25
C LYS A 25 -17.57 -0.24 -0.98
N ALA A 26 -17.20 0.01 -2.23
CA ALA A 26 -17.66 1.14 -3.03
C ALA A 26 -17.65 0.83 -4.55
N PRO A 27 -18.63 0.07 -5.07
CA PRO A 27 -18.67 -0.36 -6.47
C PRO A 27 -18.56 0.77 -7.50
N ALA A 28 -19.15 1.94 -7.21
CA ALA A 28 -19.06 3.12 -8.07
C ALA A 28 -17.62 3.64 -8.20
N ILE A 29 -16.84 3.58 -7.11
CA ILE A 29 -15.42 3.96 -7.11
C ILE A 29 -14.58 2.92 -7.85
N ALA A 30 -14.92 1.64 -7.75
CA ALA A 30 -14.21 0.56 -8.44
C ALA A 30 -14.22 0.71 -9.98
N GLN A 31 -15.33 1.22 -10.54
CA GLN A 31 -15.41 1.53 -11.98
C GLN A 31 -14.47 2.68 -12.36
N ALA A 32 -14.49 3.78 -11.60
CA ALA A 32 -13.60 4.92 -11.82
C ALA A 32 -12.12 4.52 -11.69
N PHE A 33 -11.79 3.69 -10.70
CA PHE A 33 -10.44 3.14 -10.51
C PHE A 33 -9.95 2.36 -11.73
N GLY A 34 -10.80 1.55 -12.35
CA GLY A 34 -10.46 0.81 -13.57
C GLY A 34 -10.09 1.72 -14.74
N GLY A 35 -10.81 2.83 -14.91
CA GLY A 35 -10.48 3.86 -15.90
C GLY A 35 -9.14 4.55 -15.63
N CYS A 36 -8.89 4.94 -14.38
CA CYS A 36 -7.60 5.51 -13.98
C CYS A 36 -6.43 4.53 -14.19
N ALA A 37 -6.61 3.25 -13.86
CA ALA A 37 -5.60 2.22 -14.06
C ALA A 37 -5.24 2.05 -15.54
N GLN A 38 -6.23 2.10 -16.43
CA GLN A 38 -5.99 2.06 -17.87
C GLN A 38 -5.23 3.31 -18.36
N ALA A 39 -5.62 4.49 -17.89
CA ALA A 39 -4.95 5.75 -18.24
C ALA A 39 -3.47 5.76 -17.79
N HIS A 40 -3.19 5.35 -16.55
CA HIS A 40 -1.81 5.26 -16.05
C HIS A 40 -0.98 4.23 -16.82
N ARG A 41 -1.56 3.10 -17.23
CA ARG A 41 -0.87 2.13 -18.10
C ARG A 41 -0.54 2.73 -19.47
N ALA A 42 -1.42 3.55 -20.04
CA ALA A 42 -1.19 4.22 -21.31
C ALA A 42 -0.07 5.29 -21.23
N LEU A 43 0.09 5.94 -20.07
CA LEU A 43 1.21 6.87 -19.79
C LEU A 43 2.55 6.15 -19.57
N GLY A 44 2.53 4.83 -19.40
CA GLY A 44 3.71 3.98 -19.28
C GLY A 44 4.00 3.53 -17.85
N LEU A 45 4.78 2.45 -17.77
CA LEU A 45 5.05 1.70 -16.53
C LEU A 45 5.62 2.58 -15.40
N ALA A 46 6.46 3.56 -15.73
CA ALA A 46 7.08 4.45 -14.75
C ALA A 46 6.06 5.28 -13.94
N THR A 47 4.85 5.48 -14.46
CA THR A 47 3.79 6.27 -13.80
C THR A 47 2.82 5.42 -12.99
N VAL A 48 2.77 4.12 -13.25
CA VAL A 48 1.79 3.19 -12.64
C VAL A 48 2.17 2.89 -11.19
N ALA A 49 3.44 2.61 -10.91
CA ALA A 49 3.87 2.24 -9.57
C ALA A 49 3.64 3.34 -8.51
N PRO A 50 4.06 4.62 -8.73
CA PRO A 50 3.82 5.67 -7.75
C PRO A 50 2.33 5.93 -7.50
N TRP A 51 1.50 5.84 -8.55
CA TRP A 51 0.07 5.99 -8.43
C TRP A 51 -0.58 4.84 -7.63
N LEU A 52 -0.29 3.59 -8.00
CA LEU A 52 -0.81 2.41 -7.28
C LEU A 52 -0.35 2.39 -5.83
N TYR A 53 0.90 2.75 -5.56
CA TYR A 53 1.43 2.91 -4.22
C TYR A 53 0.58 3.88 -3.41
N GLY A 54 0.24 5.03 -4.00
CA GLY A 54 -0.56 6.02 -3.31
C GLY A 54 -1.99 5.58 -3.02
N VAL A 55 -2.65 4.93 -3.97
CA VAL A 55 -3.98 4.35 -3.76
C VAL A 55 -3.93 3.27 -2.66
N ALA A 56 -2.93 2.40 -2.70
CA ALA A 56 -2.75 1.34 -1.72
C ALA A 56 -2.55 1.89 -0.31
N LEU A 57 -1.66 2.88 -0.14
CA LEU A 57 -1.45 3.52 1.15
C LEU A 57 -2.74 4.13 1.71
N ARG A 58 -3.53 4.79 0.86
CA ARG A 58 -4.77 5.40 1.30
C ARG A 58 -5.75 4.35 1.82
N LEU A 59 -6.00 3.29 1.05
CA LEU A 59 -6.93 2.23 1.44
C LEU A 59 -6.46 1.46 2.69
N LEU A 60 -5.15 1.20 2.79
CA LEU A 60 -4.60 0.57 3.99
C LEU A 60 -4.79 1.45 5.22
N ARG A 61 -4.55 2.76 5.11
CA ARG A 61 -4.72 3.71 6.22
C ARG A 61 -6.18 3.80 6.65
N ASP A 62 -7.11 3.85 5.69
CA ASP A 62 -8.55 3.87 5.97
C ASP A 62 -8.99 2.55 6.65
N ALA A 63 -8.50 1.39 6.18
CA ALA A 63 -8.81 0.09 6.80
C ALA A 63 -8.28 -0.02 8.23
N LEU A 64 -7.02 0.37 8.45
CA LEU A 64 -6.37 0.33 9.77
C LEU A 64 -7.01 1.33 10.75
N GLY A 65 -7.46 2.50 10.27
CA GLY A 65 -8.12 3.52 11.08
C GLY A 65 -9.58 3.21 11.41
N ALA A 66 -10.28 2.44 10.58
CA ALA A 66 -11.69 2.09 10.78
C ALA A 66 -11.92 1.00 11.83
N GLY A 67 -10.87 0.43 12.43
CA GLY A 67 -11.02 -0.70 13.36
C GLY A 67 -11.37 -2.02 12.66
N ASP A 68 -11.25 -2.07 11.32
CA ASP A 68 -11.20 -3.29 10.50
C ASP A 68 -9.78 -3.48 9.91
N PRO A 69 -8.72 -3.45 10.77
CA PRO A 69 -7.34 -3.57 10.29
C PRO A 69 -7.10 -4.92 9.63
N ASP A 70 -7.82 -5.97 10.05
CA ASP A 70 -7.44 -7.32 9.72
C ASP A 70 -7.85 -7.74 8.31
N GLN A 71 -8.94 -7.22 7.74
CA GLN A 71 -9.39 -7.78 6.46
C GLN A 71 -8.49 -7.38 5.29
N LEU A 72 -8.26 -6.08 5.06
CA LEU A 72 -7.40 -5.64 3.96
C LEU A 72 -5.91 -5.87 4.28
N ALA A 73 -5.44 -5.60 5.50
CA ALA A 73 -4.04 -5.78 5.84
C ALA A 73 -3.64 -7.27 5.79
N SER A 74 -4.47 -8.20 6.29
CA SER A 74 -4.16 -9.63 6.19
C SER A 74 -4.24 -10.16 4.77
N ARG A 75 -5.14 -9.63 3.93
CA ARG A 75 -5.13 -9.93 2.48
C ARG A 75 -3.85 -9.40 1.83
N PHE A 76 -3.40 -8.21 2.21
CA PHE A 76 -2.16 -7.60 1.72
C PHE A 76 -0.93 -8.44 2.09
N LEU A 77 -0.83 -8.86 3.36
CA LEU A 77 0.25 -9.73 3.85
C LEU A 77 0.30 -11.08 3.15
N ARG A 78 -0.85 -11.66 2.84
CA ARG A 78 -0.93 -12.93 2.09
C ARG A 78 -0.64 -12.78 0.60
N ALA A 79 -0.95 -11.61 0.03
CA ALA A 79 -0.79 -11.36 -1.40
C ALA A 79 0.64 -11.01 -1.78
N PHE A 80 1.39 -10.33 -0.91
CA PHE A 80 2.68 -9.73 -1.27
C PHE A 80 3.83 -10.26 -0.41
N PRO A 81 5.05 -10.26 -0.97
CA PRO A 81 6.23 -10.63 -0.20
C PRO A 81 6.48 -9.64 0.96
N ARG A 82 7.16 -10.11 2.00
CA ARG A 82 7.44 -9.34 3.24
C ARG A 82 8.06 -7.98 2.95
N GLU A 83 8.98 -7.94 2.00
CA GLU A 83 9.73 -6.76 1.58
C GLU A 83 8.83 -5.67 0.97
N LEU A 84 7.65 -6.03 0.45
CA LEU A 84 6.66 -5.06 -0.01
C LEU A 84 5.61 -4.81 1.07
N ALA A 85 5.05 -5.87 1.65
CA ALA A 85 3.92 -5.77 2.57
C ALA A 85 4.25 -4.98 3.84
N HIS A 86 5.38 -5.28 4.48
CA HIS A 86 5.75 -4.67 5.75
C HIS A 86 5.95 -3.16 5.65
N PRO A 87 6.80 -2.63 4.73
CA PRO A 87 6.97 -1.18 4.63
C PRO A 87 5.67 -0.48 4.24
N MET A 88 4.83 -1.07 3.40
CA MET A 88 3.52 -0.48 3.05
C MET A 88 2.59 -0.35 4.25
N LEU A 89 2.52 -1.37 5.10
CA LEU A 89 1.69 -1.35 6.32
C LEU A 89 2.25 -0.41 7.38
N ILE A 90 3.56 -0.39 7.57
CA ILE A 90 4.23 0.54 8.49
C ILE A 90 3.99 2.00 8.06
N LEU A 91 4.10 2.31 6.76
CA LEU A 91 3.81 3.64 6.21
C LEU A 91 2.32 4.02 6.31
N ALA A 92 1.43 3.04 6.23
CA ALA A 92 0.01 3.29 6.47
C ALA A 92 -0.25 3.65 7.94
N LEU A 93 0.44 2.97 8.87
CA LEU A 93 0.32 3.14 10.33
C LEU A 93 1.06 4.34 10.91
N SER A 94 2.06 4.89 10.22
CA SER A 94 2.88 6.00 10.74
C SER A 94 2.10 7.32 10.83
N GLY A 95 1.00 7.44 10.09
CA GLY A 95 0.25 8.69 9.98
C GLY A 95 0.95 9.76 9.16
N ASP A 96 2.09 9.46 8.53
CA ASP A 96 2.84 10.41 7.73
C ASP A 96 2.02 10.96 6.56
N CYS A 97 2.27 12.23 6.21
CA CYS A 97 1.63 12.82 5.05
C CYS A 97 2.05 12.07 3.76
N TYR A 98 1.19 12.14 2.75
CA TYR A 98 1.40 11.45 1.47
C TYR A 98 2.76 11.79 0.84
N VAL A 99 3.16 13.06 0.89
CA VAL A 99 4.43 13.53 0.32
C VAL A 99 5.63 12.87 1.00
N ALA A 100 5.60 12.74 2.33
CA ALA A 100 6.65 12.05 3.08
C ALA A 100 6.71 10.57 2.71
N CYS A 101 5.56 9.90 2.53
CA CYS A 101 5.50 8.50 2.12
C CYS A 101 6.14 8.27 0.74
N CYS A 102 5.93 9.17 -0.22
CA CYS A 102 6.52 9.07 -1.55
C CYS A 102 8.06 9.05 -1.55
N LEU A 103 8.72 9.66 -0.56
CA LEU A 103 10.18 9.61 -0.45
C LEU A 103 10.69 8.19 -0.18
N TYR A 104 9.88 7.34 0.45
CA TYR A 104 10.23 5.96 0.77
C TYR A 104 10.21 5.03 -0.45
N LEU A 105 9.55 5.42 -1.55
CA LEU A 105 9.62 4.69 -2.81
C LEU A 105 11.05 4.55 -3.35
N CYS A 106 11.89 5.56 -3.10
CA CYS A 106 13.27 5.60 -3.52
C CYS A 106 14.23 4.88 -2.55
N LYS A 107 13.76 4.52 -1.35
CA LYS A 107 14.57 3.82 -0.35
C LYS A 107 14.60 2.31 -0.62
N PRO A 108 15.66 1.61 -0.19
CA PRO A 108 15.64 0.17 -0.03
C PRO A 108 14.44 -0.24 0.84
N ALA A 109 13.74 -1.30 0.46
CA ALA A 109 12.52 -1.73 1.16
C ALA A 109 12.73 -2.09 2.64
N ASP A 110 13.88 -2.69 2.94
CA ASP A 110 14.34 -3.03 4.29
C ASP A 110 14.65 -1.78 5.13
N ALA A 111 15.20 -0.73 4.52
CA ALA A 111 15.44 0.56 5.18
C ALA A 111 14.13 1.34 5.39
N ALA A 112 13.22 1.27 4.43
CA ALA A 112 11.97 2.03 4.47
C ALA A 112 11.14 1.73 5.72
N ALA A 113 11.08 0.46 6.15
CA ALA A 113 10.38 0.05 7.36
C ALA A 113 11.08 0.50 8.67
N ARG A 114 12.42 0.58 8.67
CA ARG A 114 13.22 0.84 9.89
C ARG A 114 13.34 2.31 10.22
N ASP A 115 13.20 3.17 9.21
CA ASP A 115 13.37 4.62 9.34
C ASP A 115 12.10 5.34 9.83
N ILE A 116 11.01 4.61 10.06
CA ILE A 116 9.69 5.16 10.39
C ILE A 116 9.43 5.07 11.88
N SER A 117 9.15 6.21 12.50
CA SER A 117 8.68 6.28 13.88
C SER A 117 7.19 5.95 13.96
N LEU A 118 6.84 4.99 14.81
CA LEU A 118 5.44 4.59 15.05
C LEU A 118 4.97 5.04 16.44
N SER A 119 3.67 5.33 16.56
CA SER A 119 3.02 5.47 17.86
C SER A 119 3.03 4.15 18.64
N GLY A 120 2.83 4.19 19.96
CA GLY A 120 2.81 2.98 20.80
C GLY A 120 1.82 1.92 20.31
N ALA A 121 0.56 2.32 20.03
CA ALA A 121 -0.47 1.40 19.53
C ALA A 121 -0.12 0.84 18.14
N SER A 122 0.41 1.68 17.23
CA SER A 122 0.87 1.23 15.91
C SER A 122 2.03 0.23 16.02
N ALA A 123 2.97 0.46 16.94
CA ALA A 123 4.11 -0.41 17.17
C ALA A 123 3.68 -1.77 17.76
N ASP A 124 2.68 -1.78 18.65
CA ASP A 124 2.09 -3.01 19.20
C ASP A 124 1.41 -3.84 18.10
N TRP A 125 0.62 -3.20 17.23
CA TRP A 125 0.01 -3.89 16.09
C TRP A 125 1.06 -4.52 15.18
N VAL A 126 2.12 -3.79 14.85
CA VAL A 126 3.24 -4.29 14.03
C VAL A 126 3.90 -5.51 14.69
N ARG A 127 4.15 -5.46 16.00
CA ARG A 127 4.69 -6.62 16.71
C ARG A 127 3.77 -7.81 16.59
N GLN A 128 2.48 -7.67 16.84
CA GLN A 128 1.53 -8.78 16.81
C GLN A 128 1.32 -9.41 15.42
N HIS A 129 1.38 -8.61 14.34
CA HIS A 129 0.94 -9.04 13.01
C HIS A 129 2.06 -9.18 11.97
N LEU A 130 3.26 -8.62 12.20
CA LEU A 130 4.36 -8.56 11.22
C LEU A 130 5.62 -9.34 11.64
N HIS A 131 5.47 -10.48 12.33
CA HIS A 131 6.59 -11.35 12.74
C HIS A 131 7.33 -12.01 11.55
#